data_AF-A0A7D5GMZ1-F1
#
_entry.id   AF-A0A7D5GMZ1-F1
#
_cell.length_a   1.000
_cell.length_b   1.000
_cell.length_c   1.000
_cell.angle_alpha   90.00
_cell.angle_beta   90.00
_cell.angle_gamma   90.00
#
_symmetry.space_group_name_H-M   'P 1'
#
loop_
_entity.id
_entity.type
_entity.pdbx_description
1 polymer ?
#
loop_
_entity_poly.entity_id
_entity_poly.type
_entity_poly.pdbx_seq_one_letter_code
_entity_poly.pdbx_strand_id
1 'polypeptide(L)'
;MAVPTDRRKAMIAFLLFLVVMGAGIGTWNSQQISSCQEEFGEDPEVVAECKSSLRDIVRLVSISLIGISIVGLGVVLLKESIN
;
A
#
# COMPACT_ATOMS: atom_id res chain seq x y z
N MET A 1 7.96 30.32 -5.97
CA MET A 1 8.52 29.87 -4.67
C MET A 1 9.28 28.59 -4.93
N ALA A 2 10.61 28.57 -4.77
CA ALA A 2 11.40 27.36 -4.98
C ALA A 2 11.22 26.42 -3.78
N VAL A 3 10.80 25.18 -4.03
CA VAL A 3 10.73 24.15 -2.99
C VAL A 3 12.18 23.83 -2.57
N PRO A 4 12.53 23.91 -1.27
CA PRO A 4 13.87 23.58 -0.82
C PRO A 4 14.22 22.13 -1.18
N THR A 5 15.49 21.90 -1.54
CA THR A 5 15.97 20.65 -2.13
C THR A 5 15.69 19.42 -1.25
N ASP A 6 15.66 19.60 0.07
CA ASP A 6 15.42 18.53 1.04
C ASP A 6 13.95 18.11 1.11
N ARG A 7 13.01 19.06 1.05
CA ARG A 7 11.57 18.78 0.86
C ARG A 7 11.31 17.98 -0.41
N ARG A 8 12.02 18.33 -1.48
CA ARG A 8 11.91 17.61 -2.76
C ARG A 8 12.41 16.17 -2.64
N LYS A 9 13.54 15.94 -1.97
CA LYS A 9 14.07 14.59 -1.72
C LYS A 9 13.16 13.77 -0.82
N ALA A 10 12.61 14.35 0.24
CA ALA A 10 11.67 13.69 1.15
C ALA A 10 10.39 13.26 0.42
N MET A 11 9.83 14.14 -0.42
CA MET A 11 8.68 13.80 -1.27
C MET A 11 8.99 12.68 -2.26
N ILE A 12 10.15 12.72 -2.93
CA ILE A 12 10.55 11.66 -3.86
C ILE A 12 10.74 10.33 -3.15
N ALA A 13 11.43 10.30 -2.00
CA ALA A 13 11.64 9.08 -1.22
C ALA A 13 10.31 8.48 -0.76
N PHE A 14 9.38 9.33 -0.32
CA PHE A 14 8.04 8.92 0.08
C PHE A 14 7.22 8.35 -1.10
N LEU A 15 7.26 8.98 -2.27
CA LEU A 15 6.60 8.46 -3.47
C LEU A 15 7.20 7.11 -3.89
N LEU A 16 8.52 6.96 -3.85
CA LEU A 16 9.18 5.68 -4.15
C LEU A 16 8.76 4.60 -3.15
N PHE A 17 8.67 4.94 -1.86
CA PHE A 17 8.19 4.02 -0.82
C PHE A 17 6.76 3.54 -1.11
N LEU A 18 5.85 4.46 -1.46
CA LEU A 18 4.47 4.11 -1.82
C LEU A 18 4.40 3.19 -3.05
N VAL A 19 5.24 3.42 -4.07
CA VAL A 19 5.32 2.55 -5.26
C VAL A 19 5.78 1.15 -4.88
N VAL A 20 6.85 1.02 -4.07
CA VAL A 20 7.38 -0.28 -3.65
C VAL A 20 6.36 -1.03 -2.80
N MET A 21 5.71 -0.35 -1.84
CA MET A 21 4.66 -0.95 -1.01
C MET A 21 3.46 -1.41 -1.85
N GLY A 22 3.00 -0.59 -2.80
CA GLY A 22 1.91 -0.92 -3.70
C GLY A 22 2.21 -2.14 -4.57
N ALA A 23 3.43 -2.22 -5.13
CA ALA A 23 3.88 -3.37 -5.89
C ALA A 23 3.93 -4.65 -5.02
N GLY A 24 4.47 -4.56 -3.81
CA GLY A 24 4.55 -5.68 -2.87
C GLY A 24 3.19 -6.24 -2.47
N ILE A 25 2.21 -5.37 -2.18
CA ILE A 25 0.83 -5.77 -1.88
C ILE A 25 0.18 -6.46 -3.09
N GLY A 26 0.40 -5.94 -4.29
CA GLY A 26 -0.11 -6.54 -5.52
C GLY A 26 0.45 -7.93 -5.77
N THR A 27 1.77 -8.12 -5.63
CA THR A 27 2.42 -9.43 -5.79
C THR A 27 1.96 -10.42 -4.72
N TRP A 28 1.83 -9.99 -3.47
CA TRP A 28 1.35 -10.83 -2.38
C TRP A 28 -0.09 -11.29 -2.61
N ASN A 29 -0.98 -10.38 -3.02
CA ASN A 29 -2.35 -10.72 -3.35
C ASN A 29 -2.45 -11.72 -4.52
N SER A 30 -1.60 -11.55 -5.54
CA SER A 30 -1.55 -12.50 -6.67
C SER A 30 -1.10 -13.89 -6.21
N GLN A 31 -0.09 -13.98 -5.34
CA GLN A 31 0.38 -15.27 -4.80
C GLN A 31 -0.70 -15.95 -3.96
N GLN A 32 -1.39 -15.21 -3.09
CA GLN A 32 -2.43 -15.80 -2.24
C GLN A 32 -3.63 -16.30 -3.05
N ILE A 33 -4.04 -15.57 -4.10
CA ILE A 33 -5.10 -16.03 -5.00
C ILE A 33 -4.67 -17.32 -5.70
N SER A 34 -3.43 -17.42 -6.20
CA SER A 34 -2.95 -18.66 -6.83
C SER A 34 -2.93 -19.83 -5.86
N SER A 35 -2.49 -19.62 -4.61
CA SER A 35 -2.48 -20.69 -3.60
C SER A 35 -3.89 -21.16 -3.24
N CYS A 36 -4.85 -20.23 -3.07
CA CYS A 36 -6.25 -20.61 -2.87
C CYS A 36 -6.84 -21.40 -4.05
N GLN A 37 -6.43 -21.07 -5.27
CA GLN A 37 -6.92 -21.74 -6.47
C GLN A 37 -6.28 -23.12 -6.68
N GLU A 38 -5.06 -23.32 -6.20
CA GLU A 38 -4.38 -24.62 -6.18
C GLU A 38 -4.94 -25.55 -5.10
N GLU A 39 -5.28 -25.01 -3.92
CA GLU A 39 -5.75 -25.79 -2.77
C GLU A 39 -7.26 -26.10 -2.81
N PHE A 40 -8.08 -25.18 -3.32
CA PHE A 40 -9.54 -25.29 -3.35
C PHE A 40 -10.14 -25.26 -4.75
N GLY A 41 -9.34 -25.52 -5.80
CA GLY A 41 -9.76 -25.40 -7.20
C GLY A 41 -10.98 -26.26 -7.60
N GLU A 42 -11.31 -27.27 -6.81
CA GLU A 42 -12.50 -28.12 -6.99
C GLU A 42 -13.78 -27.50 -6.43
N ASP A 43 -13.68 -26.56 -5.48
CA ASP A 43 -14.80 -25.89 -4.79
C ASP A 43 -14.90 -24.40 -5.19
N PRO A 44 -15.70 -24.05 -6.21
CA PRO A 44 -15.75 -22.68 -6.74
C PRO A 44 -16.28 -21.64 -5.74
N GLU A 45 -17.08 -22.07 -4.75
CA GLU A 45 -17.60 -21.20 -3.69
C GLU A 45 -16.49 -20.74 -2.73
N VAL A 46 -15.61 -21.67 -2.33
CA VAL A 46 -14.46 -21.38 -1.44
C VAL A 46 -13.44 -20.47 -2.13
N VAL A 47 -13.20 -20.68 -3.43
CA VAL A 47 -12.30 -19.81 -4.23
C VAL A 47 -12.85 -18.39 -4.34
N ALA A 48 -14.18 -18.23 -4.50
CA ALA A 48 -14.82 -16.92 -4.56
C ALA A 48 -14.71 -16.19 -3.22
N GLU A 49 -14.92 -16.88 -2.10
CA GLU A 49 -14.80 -16.32 -0.75
C GLU A 49 -13.35 -15.92 -0.43
N CYS A 50 -12.36 -16.77 -0.74
CA CYS A 50 -10.95 -16.42 -0.57
C CYS A 50 -10.57 -15.17 -1.37
N LYS A 51 -11.00 -15.07 -2.62
CA LYS A 51 -10.75 -13.88 -3.47
C LYS A 51 -11.41 -12.61 -2.93
N SER A 52 -12.59 -12.73 -2.31
CA SER A 52 -13.27 -11.60 -1.68
C SER A 52 -12.54 -11.14 -0.43
N SER A 53 -12.19 -12.07 0.46
CA SER A 53 -11.47 -11.80 1.71
C SER A 53 -10.13 -11.12 1.44
N LEU A 54 -9.34 -11.64 0.50
CA LEU A 54 -8.05 -11.05 0.12
C LEU A 54 -8.22 -9.63 -0.44
N ARG A 55 -9.26 -9.39 -1.24
CA ARG A 55 -9.56 -8.05 -1.77
C ARG A 55 -9.89 -7.05 -0.65
N ASP A 56 -10.63 -7.47 0.36
CA ASP A 56 -10.98 -6.60 1.48
C ASP A 56 -9.77 -6.29 2.37
N ILE A 57 -8.87 -7.26 2.57
CA ILE A 57 -7.58 -7.04 3.23
C ILE A 57 -6.74 -6.03 2.43
N VAL A 58 -6.62 -6.18 1.11
CA VAL A 58 -5.87 -5.24 0.26
C VAL A 58 -6.46 -3.84 0.34
N ARG A 59 -7.79 -3.71 0.34
CA ARG A 59 -8.45 -2.41 0.52
C ARG A 59 -8.14 -1.78 1.87
N LEU A 60 -8.25 -2.56 2.95
CA LEU A 60 -7.98 -2.08 4.31
C LEU A 60 -6.54 -1.63 4.45
N VAL A 61 -5.59 -2.44 4.01
CA VAL A 61 -4.15 -2.12 4.02
C VAL A 61 -3.88 -0.86 3.18
N SER A 62 -4.49 -0.73 2.00
CA SER A 62 -4.32 0.45 1.14
C SER A 62 -4.82 1.73 1.81
N ILE A 63 -6.02 1.71 2.41
CA ILE A 63 -6.60 2.86 3.10
C ILE A 63 -5.74 3.25 4.30
N SER A 64 -5.33 2.28 5.11
CA SER A 64 -4.45 2.51 6.26
C SER A 64 -3.11 3.08 5.85
N LEU A 65 -2.48 2.54 4.80
CA LEU A 65 -1.23 3.06 4.25
C LEU A 65 -1.38 4.51 3.80
N ILE A 66 -2.42 4.83 3.02
CA ILE A 66 -2.66 6.20 2.56
C ILE A 66 -2.85 7.15 3.76
N GLY A 67 -3.67 6.75 4.75
CA GLY A 67 -3.93 7.56 5.94
C GLY A 67 -2.66 7.85 6.74
N ILE A 68 -1.89 6.80 7.07
CA ILE A 68 -0.61 6.94 7.80
C ILE A 68 0.39 7.78 7.00
N SER A 69 0.43 7.57 5.69
CA SER A 69 1.36 8.25 4.79
C SER A 69 1.07 9.76 4.73
N ILE A 70 -0.21 10.17 4.66
CA ILE A 70 -0.61 11.58 4.69
C ILE A 70 -0.23 12.22 6.03
N VAL A 71 -0.55 11.57 7.15
CA VAL A 71 -0.24 12.08 8.49
C VAL A 71 1.28 12.20 8.68
N GLY A 72 2.03 11.17 8.31
CA GLY A 72 3.49 11.15 8.42
C GLY A 72 4.15 12.25 7.58
N LEU A 73 3.74 12.41 6.32
CA LEU A 73 4.24 13.48 5.46
C LEU A 73 3.87 14.86 6.01
N GLY A 74 2.65 15.03 6.54
CA GLY A 74 2.21 16.28 7.17
C GLY A 74 3.07 16.66 8.37
N VAL A 75 3.38 15.71 9.26
CA VAL A 75 4.26 15.93 10.42
C VAL A 75 5.68 16.31 9.99
N VAL A 76 6.24 15.63 8.99
CA VAL A 76 7.59 15.93 8.46
C VAL A 76 7.64 17.35 7.88
N LEU A 77 6.66 17.71 7.04
CA LEU A 77 6.58 19.04 6.45
C LEU A 77 6.36 20.15 7.48
N LEU A 78 5.56 19.89 8.52
CA LEU A 78 5.35 20.83 9.64
C LEU A 78 6.65 21.04 10.43
N LYS A 79 7.36 19.95 10.76
CA LYS A 79 8.63 20.02 11.49
C LYS A 79 9.68 20.83 10.72
N GLU A 80 9.79 20.64 9.41
CA GLU A 80 10.66 21.43 8.52
C GLU A 80 10.17 22.86 8.26
N SER A 81 8.97 23.24 8.69
CA SER A 81 8.51 24.64 8.58
C SER A 81 8.80 25.45 9.83
N ILE A 82 8.98 24.79 10.97
CA ILE A 82 9.24 25.43 12.27
C ILE A 82 10.76 25.61 12.49
N ASN A 83 11.57 24.79 11.84
CA ASN A 83 13.03 24.76 11.93
C ASN A 83 13.68 25.47 10.74
#